data_AF-A0A948F271-F1
#
_entry.id   AF-A0A948F271-F1
#
_cell.length_a   1.000
_cell.length_b   1.000
_cell.length_c   1.000
_cell.angle_alpha   90.00
_cell.angle_beta   90.00
_cell.angle_gamma   90.00
#
_symmetry.space_group_name_H-M   'P 1'
#
loop_
_entity.id
_entity.type
_entity.pdbx_description
1 polymer ?
#
loop_
_entity_poly.entity_id
_entity_poly.type
_entity_poly.pdbx_seq_one_letter_code
_entity_poly.pdbx_strand_id
1 'polypeptide(L)'
;MNAYHSMRLAALTLLLSSSSLAGTVYVATNSPADGPGTEWANAFHEIQDALDAAGLGDTVLVTNGVYDKGSYVVSGVTNRVALVRSVSLQSVNGPAVTFIHGAGPLGANAVRCAYLTNGTSMAGFTLANGHTPTSGALRVQSAGGVYLDGGGTVSNCTIRGNSAKFYGGGVFCDAGGTVQGCTVVSNTADDGGGVHFLAGGTLNHCIIRDNMALTSGGGVNCEQVGTVRSCMISGNEAGSFGGGANIYRDVLMENCALLDNKANNGGGVVCLETGMVRNCTISGNESIQAGGGAWLGSNGRLENCIVGGNSAAADGGGVFIHTSGGTIRNCTISGNTCVDDGGGVMCNAGSTIQNTIIHMNAADRYGDNWYTNGAGIAFTYCCTTPTNKLPGGTGCIDVNPKFADPVFHLQSDSPCIDTGTEIAGVTNDLDGSPRPMDGDATGGTNTDIGAYEYARADLDTDGDGLDDWEEVSIHGTAMNSADIDGDGITDPDEITMGFNPRVNNSDALAGYGLYTSNSIYDLSMGTLMGAVISGDMNLDLQLQGCTNLGQGAWTNIGAPVPWSEPADDGKSFFRVWSGQ
;
A
#
# COMPACT_ATOMS: atom_id res chain seq x y z
N MET A 1 19.31 -48.78 -58.49
CA MET A 1 19.15 -49.31 -57.11
C MET A 1 18.72 -48.15 -56.24
N ASN A 2 17.54 -48.30 -55.65
CA ASN A 2 16.76 -47.28 -54.96
C ASN A 2 17.40 -46.85 -53.64
N ALA A 3 17.37 -45.56 -53.33
CA ALA A 3 17.35 -45.07 -51.95
C ALA A 3 16.34 -43.93 -51.86
N TYR A 4 15.22 -44.24 -51.22
CA TYR A 4 14.13 -43.33 -50.87
C TYR A 4 14.60 -42.35 -49.79
N HIS A 5 14.31 -41.07 -49.94
CA HIS A 5 14.09 -40.16 -48.82
C HIS A 5 12.73 -39.48 -49.03
N SER A 6 11.78 -39.90 -48.21
CA SER A 6 10.40 -39.41 -48.21
C SER A 6 10.31 -38.29 -47.19
N MET A 7 10.21 -37.04 -47.64
CA MET A 7 9.89 -35.89 -46.80
C MET A 7 8.37 -35.90 -46.55
N ARG A 8 7.95 -36.23 -45.32
CA ARG A 8 6.57 -36.10 -44.87
C ARG A 8 6.28 -34.62 -44.61
N LEU A 9 5.37 -34.05 -45.39
CA LEU A 9 4.80 -32.73 -45.16
C LEU A 9 3.80 -32.82 -44.00
N ALA A 10 4.16 -32.32 -42.82
CA ALA A 10 3.22 -32.12 -41.73
C ALA A 10 2.49 -30.80 -41.99
N ALA A 11 1.19 -30.87 -42.31
CA ALA A 11 0.34 -29.70 -42.41
C ALA A 11 0.09 -29.18 -40.98
N LEU A 12 0.74 -28.06 -40.64
CA LEU A 12 0.47 -27.28 -39.44
C LEU A 12 -0.85 -26.53 -39.68
N THR A 13 -1.96 -27.04 -39.13
CA THR A 13 -3.22 -26.31 -39.06
C THR A 13 -3.02 -25.14 -38.11
N LEU A 14 -2.76 -23.96 -38.68
CA LEU A 14 -2.76 -22.70 -37.95
C LEU A 14 -4.19 -22.41 -37.51
N LEU A 15 -4.52 -22.78 -36.26
CA LEU A 15 -5.71 -22.27 -35.58
C LEU A 15 -5.49 -20.77 -35.40
N LEU A 16 -5.97 -19.99 -36.37
CA LEU A 16 -6.18 -18.56 -36.20
C LEU A 16 -7.25 -18.40 -35.11
N SER A 17 -6.82 -18.33 -33.86
CA SER A 17 -7.62 -17.70 -32.82
C SER A 17 -7.79 -16.24 -33.24
N SER A 18 -8.97 -15.90 -33.76
CA SER A 18 -9.39 -14.52 -33.86
C SER A 18 -9.41 -13.94 -32.45
N SER A 19 -8.39 -13.19 -32.05
CA SER A 19 -8.48 -12.29 -30.92
C SER A 19 -9.44 -11.19 -31.32
N SER A 20 -10.73 -11.36 -31.01
CA SER A 20 -11.66 -10.23 -30.99
C SER A 20 -11.11 -9.21 -29.98
N LEU A 21 -11.02 -7.94 -30.36
CA LEU A 21 -10.71 -6.90 -29.39
C LEU A 21 -11.77 -6.95 -28.28
N ALA A 22 -11.33 -6.79 -27.03
CA ALA A 22 -12.21 -6.67 -25.87
C ALA A 22 -13.27 -5.59 -26.13
N GLY A 23 -14.54 -5.97 -26.00
CA GLY A 23 -15.69 -5.10 -26.19
C GLY A 23 -16.06 -4.32 -24.93
N THR A 24 -17.03 -3.44 -25.08
CA THR A 24 -17.65 -2.70 -23.96
C THR A 24 -19.13 -2.99 -23.92
N VAL A 25 -19.64 -3.33 -22.73
CA VAL A 25 -21.07 -3.55 -22.46
C VAL A 25 -21.56 -2.49 -21.47
N TYR A 26 -22.66 -1.82 -21.77
CA TYR A 26 -23.16 -0.69 -20.98
C TYR A 26 -24.30 -1.08 -20.04
N VAL A 27 -24.30 -0.51 -18.82
CA VAL A 27 -25.33 -0.71 -17.79
C VAL A 27 -25.85 0.61 -17.22
N ALA A 28 -27.16 0.84 -17.31
CA ALA A 28 -27.84 1.99 -16.74
C ALA A 28 -29.24 1.60 -16.29
N THR A 29 -29.57 1.85 -15.01
CA THR A 29 -30.89 1.54 -14.44
C THR A 29 -32.06 2.26 -15.12
N ASN A 30 -31.77 3.30 -15.90
CA ASN A 30 -32.73 4.21 -16.52
C ASN A 30 -32.53 4.36 -18.03
N SER A 31 -31.82 3.44 -18.69
CA SER A 31 -31.72 3.48 -20.16
C SER A 31 -33.08 3.33 -20.83
N PRO A 32 -33.30 3.94 -22.01
CA PRO A 32 -34.55 3.81 -22.76
C PRO A 32 -34.93 2.37 -23.14
N ALA A 33 -33.95 1.51 -23.36
CA ALA A 33 -34.11 0.10 -23.67
C ALA A 33 -33.19 -0.75 -22.80
N ASP A 34 -33.61 -1.99 -22.53
CA ASP A 34 -32.89 -2.96 -21.70
C ASP A 34 -32.20 -4.00 -22.59
N GLY A 35 -30.94 -3.73 -22.92
CA GLY A 35 -30.14 -4.54 -23.85
C GLY A 35 -30.29 -4.12 -25.32
N PRO A 36 -29.32 -4.50 -26.19
CA PRO A 36 -28.24 -5.47 -25.97
C PRO A 36 -26.97 -4.90 -25.30
N GLY A 37 -26.97 -3.65 -24.82
CA GLY A 37 -25.84 -3.08 -24.09
C GLY A 37 -24.66 -2.66 -24.96
N THR A 38 -24.89 -2.33 -26.23
CA THR A 38 -23.84 -1.85 -27.16
C THR A 38 -23.61 -0.34 -27.06
N GLU A 39 -24.52 0.39 -26.44
CA GLU A 39 -24.45 1.84 -26.18
C GLU A 39 -25.34 2.22 -24.98
N TRP A 40 -25.20 3.44 -24.46
CA TRP A 40 -26.00 3.90 -23.31
C TRP A 40 -27.51 3.88 -23.55
N ALA A 41 -27.96 4.13 -24.80
CA ALA A 41 -29.38 4.16 -25.14
C ALA A 41 -30.06 2.77 -25.05
N ASN A 42 -29.27 1.70 -25.13
CA ASN A 42 -29.73 0.31 -25.04
C ASN A 42 -28.98 -0.48 -23.95
N ALA A 43 -28.45 0.23 -22.95
CA ALA A 43 -27.75 -0.36 -21.82
C ALA A 43 -28.64 -1.33 -21.04
N PHE A 44 -28.06 -2.38 -20.46
CA PHE A 44 -28.80 -3.26 -19.56
C PHE A 44 -29.23 -2.51 -18.29
N HIS A 45 -30.39 -2.85 -17.75
CA HIS A 45 -30.87 -2.31 -16.48
C HIS A 45 -30.20 -2.97 -15.28
N GLU A 46 -29.80 -4.24 -15.41
CA GLU A 46 -29.15 -5.02 -14.36
C GLU A 46 -27.69 -5.35 -14.71
N ILE A 47 -26.81 -5.27 -13.72
CA ILE A 47 -25.37 -5.56 -13.92
C ILE A 47 -25.16 -7.03 -14.29
N GLN A 48 -25.92 -7.96 -13.69
CA GLN A 48 -25.73 -9.38 -13.96
C GLN A 48 -26.09 -9.75 -15.40
N ASP A 49 -27.12 -9.14 -16.00
CA ASP A 49 -27.48 -9.40 -17.40
C ASP A 49 -26.38 -8.93 -18.36
N ALA A 50 -25.75 -7.79 -18.07
CA ALA A 50 -24.60 -7.31 -18.83
C ALA A 50 -23.37 -8.19 -18.66
N LEU A 51 -23.07 -8.63 -17.44
CA LEU A 51 -22.04 -9.62 -17.18
C LEU A 51 -22.34 -10.92 -17.92
N ASP A 52 -23.63 -11.27 -18.07
CA ASP A 52 -24.07 -12.48 -18.75
C ASP A 52 -23.93 -12.40 -20.27
N ALA A 53 -24.09 -11.21 -20.84
CA ALA A 53 -23.89 -10.91 -22.26
C ALA A 53 -22.41 -10.70 -22.66
N ALA A 54 -21.57 -10.25 -21.73
CA ALA A 54 -20.16 -9.89 -21.99
C ALA A 54 -19.30 -11.09 -22.43
N GLY A 55 -18.48 -10.87 -23.46
CA GLY A 55 -17.45 -11.79 -23.94
C GLY A 55 -16.22 -11.83 -23.03
N LEU A 56 -15.30 -12.76 -23.32
CA LEU A 56 -14.03 -12.85 -22.59
C LEU A 56 -13.14 -11.63 -22.87
N GLY A 57 -12.68 -10.99 -21.80
CA GLY A 57 -11.86 -9.77 -21.85
C GLY A 57 -12.68 -8.48 -21.89
N ASP A 58 -14.01 -8.55 -22.05
CA ASP A 58 -14.85 -7.36 -22.16
C ASP A 58 -14.89 -6.55 -20.86
N THR A 59 -15.17 -5.26 -21.02
CA THR A 59 -15.44 -4.34 -19.91
C THR A 59 -16.93 -4.03 -19.82
N VAL A 60 -17.53 -4.26 -18.66
CA VAL A 60 -18.89 -3.83 -18.33
C VAL A 60 -18.83 -2.46 -17.65
N LEU A 61 -19.30 -1.41 -18.34
CA LEU A 61 -19.34 -0.05 -17.83
C LEU A 61 -20.70 0.28 -17.20
N VAL A 62 -20.67 0.75 -15.96
CA VAL A 62 -21.85 1.01 -15.15
C VAL A 62 -21.93 2.49 -14.81
N THR A 63 -23.04 3.14 -15.18
CA THR A 63 -23.28 4.54 -14.80
C THR A 63 -23.93 4.65 -13.41
N ASN A 64 -24.26 5.87 -12.99
CA ASN A 64 -24.76 6.17 -11.67
C ASN A 64 -26.07 5.42 -11.38
N GLY A 65 -26.24 4.98 -10.14
CA GLY A 65 -27.46 4.32 -9.71
C GLY A 65 -27.27 3.40 -8.53
N VAL A 66 -28.41 2.89 -8.05
CA VAL A 66 -28.48 1.82 -7.06
C VAL A 66 -28.87 0.54 -7.78
N TYR A 67 -27.98 -0.44 -7.73
CA TYR A 67 -28.14 -1.75 -8.34
C TYR A 67 -28.44 -2.77 -7.23
N ASP A 68 -29.73 -2.96 -6.98
CA ASP A 68 -30.30 -3.81 -5.94
C ASP A 68 -31.16 -4.96 -6.53
N LYS A 69 -30.92 -5.28 -7.80
CA LYS A 69 -31.47 -6.43 -8.53
C LYS A 69 -30.35 -7.32 -9.10
N GLY A 70 -30.68 -8.59 -9.32
CA GLY A 70 -29.72 -9.66 -9.59
C GLY A 70 -29.67 -10.67 -8.46
N SER A 71 -29.62 -11.95 -8.81
CA SER A 71 -29.68 -13.07 -7.86
C SER A 71 -28.86 -14.27 -8.32
N TYR A 72 -27.62 -14.02 -8.76
CA TYR A 72 -26.75 -15.07 -9.27
C TYR A 72 -26.28 -15.97 -8.12
N VAL A 73 -26.61 -17.25 -8.18
CA VAL A 73 -26.28 -18.20 -7.11
C VAL A 73 -24.96 -18.89 -7.38
N VAL A 74 -24.00 -18.74 -6.48
CA VAL A 74 -22.71 -19.48 -6.50
C VAL A 74 -22.62 -20.32 -5.24
N SER A 75 -22.43 -21.63 -5.40
CA SER A 75 -22.27 -22.59 -4.29
C SER A 75 -23.37 -22.48 -3.23
N GLY A 76 -24.60 -22.17 -3.64
CA GLY A 76 -25.76 -22.03 -2.75
C GLY A 76 -25.92 -20.66 -2.09
N VAL A 77 -25.07 -19.66 -2.40
CA VAL A 77 -25.21 -18.29 -1.93
C VAL A 77 -25.66 -17.38 -3.06
N THR A 78 -26.69 -16.58 -2.81
CA THR A 78 -27.16 -15.55 -3.73
C THR A 78 -26.23 -14.34 -3.70
N ASN A 79 -25.81 -13.87 -4.87
CA ASN A 79 -25.00 -12.68 -5.05
C ASN A 79 -25.75 -11.67 -5.92
N ARG A 80 -25.58 -10.38 -5.62
CA ARG A 80 -26.12 -9.32 -6.47
C ARG A 80 -25.44 -9.34 -7.83
N VAL A 81 -24.11 -9.46 -7.83
CA VAL A 81 -23.29 -9.66 -9.03
C VAL A 81 -22.29 -10.80 -8.83
N ALA A 82 -22.06 -11.59 -9.88
CA ALA A 82 -21.07 -12.65 -9.91
C ALA A 82 -20.23 -12.57 -11.19
N LEU A 83 -18.94 -12.29 -11.02
CA LEU A 83 -17.95 -12.25 -12.10
C LEU A 83 -17.25 -13.62 -12.14
N VAL A 84 -17.79 -14.51 -12.98
CA VAL A 84 -17.35 -15.92 -13.07
C VAL A 84 -16.54 -16.24 -14.32
N ARG A 85 -16.42 -15.28 -15.24
CA ARG A 85 -15.67 -15.35 -16.50
C ARG A 85 -14.70 -14.18 -16.55
N SER A 86 -13.61 -14.25 -17.31
CA SER A 86 -12.63 -13.16 -17.40
C SER A 86 -13.26 -11.88 -18.00
N VAL A 87 -13.76 -10.99 -17.15
CA VAL A 87 -14.36 -9.69 -17.48
C VAL A 87 -13.95 -8.64 -16.45
N SER A 88 -14.02 -7.38 -16.85
CA SER A 88 -13.81 -6.23 -15.96
C SER A 88 -15.12 -5.48 -15.74
N LEU A 89 -15.46 -5.18 -14.48
CA LEU A 89 -16.65 -4.42 -14.10
C LEU A 89 -16.21 -3.04 -13.59
N GLN A 90 -16.67 -1.96 -14.20
CA GLN A 90 -16.17 -0.63 -13.85
C GLN A 90 -17.30 0.40 -13.77
N SER A 91 -17.32 1.16 -12.67
CA SER A 91 -18.14 2.36 -12.57
C SER A 91 -17.52 3.51 -13.37
N VAL A 92 -18.37 4.26 -14.05
CA VAL A 92 -17.96 5.46 -14.81
C VAL A 92 -17.61 6.63 -13.88
N ASN A 93 -18.35 6.81 -12.78
CA ASN A 93 -18.23 7.99 -11.91
C ASN A 93 -17.85 7.65 -10.45
N GLY A 94 -17.40 6.42 -10.22
CA GLY A 94 -16.84 5.99 -8.96
C GLY A 94 -17.85 5.69 -7.84
N PRO A 95 -17.32 5.38 -6.64
CA PRO A 95 -18.08 4.76 -5.57
C PRO A 95 -19.09 5.72 -4.91
N ALA A 96 -18.93 7.03 -5.08
CA ALA A 96 -19.82 8.03 -4.49
C ALA A 96 -21.26 7.98 -5.04
N VAL A 97 -21.44 7.45 -6.26
CA VAL A 97 -22.72 7.51 -7.00
C VAL A 97 -23.15 6.18 -7.62
N THR A 98 -22.35 5.12 -7.47
CA THR A 98 -22.62 3.80 -8.06
C THR A 98 -22.62 2.73 -6.98
N PHE A 99 -23.79 2.18 -6.69
CA PHE A 99 -24.01 1.29 -5.54
C PHE A 99 -24.42 -0.11 -5.98
N ILE A 100 -23.77 -1.13 -5.44
CA ILE A 100 -24.21 -2.53 -5.50
C ILE A 100 -24.73 -2.89 -4.11
N HIS A 101 -26.03 -3.11 -3.98
CA HIS A 101 -26.66 -3.39 -2.70
C HIS A 101 -27.00 -4.87 -2.57
N GLY A 102 -26.43 -5.53 -1.57
CA GLY A 102 -26.88 -6.85 -1.14
C GLY A 102 -28.21 -6.78 -0.40
N ALA A 103 -28.51 -7.81 0.39
CA ALA A 103 -29.72 -7.85 1.21
C ALA A 103 -29.48 -8.68 2.46
N GLY A 104 -30.18 -8.34 3.54
CA GLY A 104 -30.10 -9.01 4.83
C GLY A 104 -31.47 -9.15 5.51
N PRO A 105 -31.49 -9.51 6.81
CA PRO A 105 -30.33 -9.78 7.67
C PRO A 105 -29.63 -11.10 7.32
N LEU A 106 -28.62 -11.48 8.11
CA LEU A 106 -28.02 -12.82 8.07
C LEU A 106 -29.12 -13.90 8.08
N GLY A 107 -28.98 -14.90 7.21
CA GLY A 107 -29.93 -16.02 7.14
C GLY A 107 -30.28 -16.45 5.72
N ALA A 108 -31.36 -17.21 5.58
CA ALA A 108 -31.72 -17.87 4.32
C ALA A 108 -32.02 -16.91 3.14
N ASN A 109 -32.39 -15.65 3.44
CA ASN A 109 -32.72 -14.63 2.44
C ASN A 109 -31.57 -13.64 2.19
N ALA A 110 -30.39 -13.92 2.74
CA ALA A 110 -29.24 -13.06 2.61
C ALA A 110 -28.72 -13.03 1.17
N VAL A 111 -28.28 -11.86 0.73
CA VAL A 111 -27.67 -11.64 -0.59
C VAL A 111 -26.34 -10.93 -0.39
N ARG A 112 -25.26 -11.55 -0.86
CA ARG A 112 -23.92 -10.97 -0.92
C ARG A 112 -23.86 -9.87 -1.99
N CYS A 113 -23.03 -8.85 -1.82
CA CYS A 113 -22.88 -7.83 -2.85
C CYS A 113 -22.19 -8.39 -4.11
N ALA A 114 -20.97 -8.93 -3.99
CA ALA A 114 -20.22 -9.41 -5.14
C ALA A 114 -19.50 -10.73 -4.88
N TYR A 115 -19.41 -11.55 -5.92
CA TYR A 115 -18.55 -12.72 -5.99
C TYR A 115 -17.64 -12.60 -7.21
N LEU A 116 -16.33 -12.75 -6.99
CA LEU A 116 -15.30 -12.65 -8.01
C LEU A 116 -14.44 -13.92 -7.99
N THR A 117 -14.07 -14.40 -9.17
CA THR A 117 -13.14 -15.52 -9.35
C THR A 117 -12.35 -15.34 -10.65
N ASN A 118 -11.50 -16.31 -11.01
CA ASN A 118 -10.86 -16.42 -12.33
C ASN A 118 -10.12 -15.14 -12.80
N GLY A 119 -9.49 -14.39 -11.87
CA GLY A 119 -8.72 -13.19 -12.20
C GLY A 119 -9.57 -11.99 -12.67
N THR A 120 -10.88 -12.01 -12.42
CA THR A 120 -11.78 -10.90 -12.75
C THR A 120 -11.45 -9.62 -12.01
N SER A 121 -11.91 -8.47 -12.53
CA SER A 121 -11.69 -7.19 -11.86
C SER A 121 -12.99 -6.42 -11.65
N MET A 122 -13.09 -5.71 -10.53
CA MET A 122 -14.14 -4.71 -10.31
C MET A 122 -13.56 -3.41 -9.76
N ALA A 123 -14.05 -2.26 -10.23
CA ALA A 123 -13.55 -0.96 -9.79
C ALA A 123 -14.62 0.12 -9.66
N GLY A 124 -14.52 0.93 -8.60
CA GLY A 124 -15.28 2.18 -8.48
C GLY A 124 -16.70 2.05 -7.91
N PHE A 125 -16.98 1.05 -7.07
CA PHE A 125 -18.34 0.82 -6.54
C PHE A 125 -18.43 1.03 -5.03
N THR A 126 -19.58 1.48 -4.55
CA THR A 126 -19.97 1.22 -3.16
C THR A 126 -20.69 -0.13 -3.08
N LEU A 127 -20.14 -1.07 -2.31
CA LEU A 127 -20.78 -2.35 -1.99
C LEU A 127 -21.32 -2.30 -0.56
N ALA A 128 -22.64 -2.42 -0.40
CA ALA A 128 -23.27 -2.23 0.89
C ALA A 128 -24.44 -3.16 1.20
N ASN A 129 -24.68 -3.35 2.50
CA ASN A 129 -25.79 -4.13 3.07
C ASN A 129 -25.84 -5.59 2.61
N GLY A 130 -24.70 -6.15 2.20
CA GLY A 130 -24.58 -7.55 1.84
C GLY A 130 -24.46 -8.45 3.06
N HIS A 131 -25.14 -9.59 2.99
CA HIS A 131 -25.19 -10.56 4.08
C HIS A 131 -24.96 -11.99 3.59
N THR A 132 -24.59 -12.88 4.52
CA THR A 132 -24.47 -14.32 4.24
C THR A 132 -25.57 -15.15 4.92
N PRO A 133 -25.79 -16.39 4.46
CA PRO A 133 -26.46 -17.40 5.26
C PRO A 133 -25.77 -17.65 6.62
N THR A 134 -26.50 -18.28 7.54
CA THR A 134 -26.02 -18.66 8.89
C THR A 134 -25.86 -20.17 9.06
N SER A 135 -25.93 -20.93 7.97
CA SER A 135 -25.81 -22.38 7.97
C SER A 135 -25.12 -22.85 6.69
N GLY A 136 -24.58 -24.07 6.71
CA GLY A 136 -23.79 -24.64 5.62
C GLY A 136 -22.28 -24.67 5.94
N ALA A 137 -21.46 -24.92 4.92
CA ALA A 137 -20.00 -24.89 5.06
C ALA A 137 -19.51 -23.47 5.41
N LEU A 138 -18.34 -23.35 6.03
CA LEU A 138 -17.78 -22.05 6.45
C LEU A 138 -17.73 -21.04 5.30
N ARG A 139 -17.28 -21.47 4.12
CA ARG A 139 -17.20 -20.63 2.90
C ARG A 139 -18.55 -20.03 2.48
N VAL A 140 -19.64 -20.77 2.68
CA VAL A 140 -21.01 -20.29 2.36
C VAL A 140 -21.41 -19.14 3.30
N GLN A 141 -20.85 -19.12 4.51
CA GLN A 141 -21.11 -18.17 5.58
C GLN A 141 -20.13 -16.97 5.58
N SER A 142 -19.32 -16.82 4.52
CA SER A 142 -18.27 -15.80 4.41
C SER A 142 -18.59 -14.71 3.37
N ALA A 143 -18.00 -13.52 3.53
CA ALA A 143 -18.17 -12.35 2.66
C ALA A 143 -19.60 -11.82 2.57
N GLY A 144 -19.99 -10.87 3.41
CA GLY A 144 -21.20 -10.10 3.18
C GLY A 144 -21.04 -9.17 1.96
N GLY A 145 -19.89 -8.50 1.87
CA GLY A 145 -19.55 -7.60 0.78
C GLY A 145 -19.02 -8.34 -0.45
N VAL A 146 -17.73 -8.69 -0.44
CA VAL A 146 -17.03 -9.28 -1.58
C VAL A 146 -16.41 -10.62 -1.23
N TYR A 147 -16.70 -11.66 -2.01
CA TYR A 147 -15.98 -12.93 -1.97
C TYR A 147 -14.99 -12.97 -3.15
N LEU A 148 -13.70 -13.16 -2.86
CA LEU A 148 -12.64 -13.44 -3.83
C LEU A 148 -12.25 -14.92 -3.77
N ASP A 149 -12.69 -15.68 -4.77
CA ASP A 149 -12.51 -17.13 -4.85
C ASP A 149 -11.37 -17.48 -5.81
N GLY A 150 -10.19 -17.77 -5.23
CA GLY A 150 -8.99 -18.14 -5.99
C GLY A 150 -8.38 -17.00 -6.81
N GLY A 151 -8.75 -15.75 -6.54
CA GLY A 151 -8.20 -14.57 -7.22
C GLY A 151 -9.22 -13.47 -7.48
N GLY A 152 -8.83 -12.53 -8.34
CA GLY A 152 -9.60 -11.35 -8.71
C GLY A 152 -9.10 -10.07 -8.03
N THR A 153 -9.50 -8.92 -8.57
CA THR A 153 -9.07 -7.60 -8.10
C THR A 153 -10.28 -6.72 -7.81
N VAL A 154 -10.30 -6.13 -6.62
CA VAL A 154 -11.25 -5.09 -6.22
C VAL A 154 -10.47 -3.81 -6.00
N SER A 155 -10.78 -2.77 -6.77
CA SER A 155 -10.08 -1.49 -6.63
C SER A 155 -10.98 -0.27 -6.53
N ASN A 156 -10.53 0.76 -5.81
CA ASN A 156 -11.22 2.05 -5.73
C ASN A 156 -12.70 1.93 -5.29
N CYS A 157 -12.98 0.95 -4.43
CA CYS A 157 -14.34 0.66 -3.94
C CYS A 157 -14.52 1.11 -2.49
N THR A 158 -15.77 1.38 -2.11
CA THR A 158 -16.19 1.52 -0.71
C THR A 158 -17.01 0.30 -0.30
N ILE A 159 -16.52 -0.49 0.64
CA ILE A 159 -17.14 -1.74 1.10
C ILE A 159 -17.65 -1.50 2.51
N ARG A 160 -18.97 -1.32 2.68
CA ARG A 160 -19.54 -0.81 3.94
C ARG A 160 -20.81 -1.48 4.42
N GLY A 161 -20.96 -1.61 5.74
CA GLY A 161 -22.22 -2.08 6.34
C GLY A 161 -22.58 -3.50 5.92
N ASN A 162 -21.59 -4.34 5.62
CA ASN A 162 -21.80 -5.72 5.25
C ASN A 162 -21.59 -6.63 6.45
N SER A 163 -22.29 -7.76 6.48
CA SER A 163 -22.19 -8.73 7.58
C SER A 163 -22.04 -10.15 7.08
N ALA A 164 -21.04 -10.86 7.59
CA ALA A 164 -20.88 -12.30 7.38
C ALA A 164 -21.12 -13.04 8.69
N LYS A 165 -21.59 -14.28 8.60
CA LYS A 165 -21.71 -15.12 9.80
C LYS A 165 -20.34 -15.61 10.28
N PHE A 166 -19.37 -15.79 9.38
CA PHE A 166 -18.08 -16.38 9.74
C PHE A 166 -16.89 -15.51 9.34
N TYR A 167 -16.47 -15.52 8.08
CA TYR A 167 -15.27 -14.80 7.65
C TYR A 167 -15.56 -13.58 6.80
N GLY A 168 -14.84 -12.48 7.06
CA GLY A 168 -14.76 -11.37 6.12
C GLY A 168 -16.08 -10.62 6.00
N GLY A 169 -16.45 -9.79 6.96
CA GLY A 169 -17.72 -9.05 6.89
C GLY A 169 -17.80 -8.22 5.61
N GLY A 170 -16.73 -7.46 5.36
CA GLY A 170 -16.51 -6.72 4.13
C GLY A 170 -15.98 -7.60 3.00
N VAL A 171 -14.81 -8.22 3.19
CA VAL A 171 -14.13 -9.01 2.14
C VAL A 171 -13.62 -10.33 2.69
N PHE A 172 -13.82 -11.41 1.93
CA PHE A 172 -13.17 -12.70 2.17
C PHE A 172 -12.33 -13.09 0.95
N CYS A 173 -11.03 -13.28 1.17
CA CYS A 173 -10.10 -13.87 0.20
C CYS A 173 -9.84 -15.32 0.58
N ASP A 174 -10.27 -16.24 -0.27
CA ASP A 174 -10.15 -17.67 -0.01
C ASP A 174 -8.73 -18.19 -0.27
N ALA A 175 -8.26 -17.98 -1.50
CA ALA A 175 -6.98 -18.49 -1.98
C ALA A 175 -6.32 -17.45 -2.92
N GLY A 176 -6.08 -16.26 -2.38
CA GLY A 176 -5.60 -15.10 -3.13
C GLY A 176 -6.68 -14.07 -3.45
N GLY A 177 -6.30 -13.10 -4.27
CA GLY A 177 -7.11 -11.92 -4.59
C GLY A 177 -6.46 -10.64 -4.09
N THR A 178 -6.79 -9.53 -4.75
CA THR A 178 -6.21 -8.22 -4.50
C THR A 178 -7.30 -7.22 -4.15
N VAL A 179 -7.13 -6.53 -3.03
CA VAL A 179 -7.94 -5.38 -2.64
C VAL A 179 -7.03 -4.16 -2.59
N GLN A 180 -7.30 -3.17 -3.45
CA GLN A 180 -6.40 -2.03 -3.64
C GLN A 180 -7.13 -0.69 -3.67
N GLY A 181 -6.65 0.33 -2.96
CA GLY A 181 -7.27 1.66 -3.03
C GLY A 181 -8.70 1.68 -2.47
N CYS A 182 -9.05 0.71 -1.64
CA CYS A 182 -10.42 0.53 -1.15
C CYS A 182 -10.59 1.10 0.26
N THR A 183 -11.81 1.55 0.56
CA THR A 183 -12.25 1.84 1.93
C THR A 183 -13.15 0.71 2.41
N VAL A 184 -12.75 -0.03 3.45
CA VAL A 184 -13.51 -1.12 4.08
C VAL A 184 -13.97 -0.65 5.46
N VAL A 185 -15.26 -0.36 5.62
CA VAL A 185 -15.77 0.37 6.79
C VAL A 185 -17.06 -0.18 7.38
N SER A 186 -17.14 -0.27 8.70
CA SER A 186 -18.37 -0.66 9.41
C SER A 186 -18.94 -2.01 8.96
N ASN A 187 -18.06 -2.99 8.75
CA ASN A 187 -18.46 -4.36 8.45
C ASN A 187 -18.33 -5.25 9.68
N THR A 188 -19.07 -6.36 9.69
CA THR A 188 -19.13 -7.26 10.86
C THR A 188 -19.02 -8.73 10.48
N ALA A 189 -18.21 -9.49 11.21
CA ALA A 189 -18.11 -10.95 11.08
C ALA A 189 -17.72 -11.61 12.41
N ASP A 190 -17.62 -12.94 12.43
CA ASP A 190 -16.97 -13.63 13.56
C ASP A 190 -15.47 -13.33 13.51
N ASP A 191 -14.79 -13.62 12.40
CA ASP A 191 -13.38 -13.26 12.16
C ASP A 191 -13.20 -12.40 10.90
N GLY A 192 -12.30 -11.42 10.97
CA GLY A 192 -12.06 -10.50 9.86
C GLY A 192 -13.27 -9.60 9.62
N GLY A 193 -13.62 -8.75 10.58
CA GLY A 193 -14.77 -7.86 10.47
C GLY A 193 -14.75 -7.06 9.16
N GLY A 194 -13.60 -6.44 8.88
CA GLY A 194 -13.31 -5.82 7.59
C GLY A 194 -12.94 -6.84 6.52
N VAL A 195 -11.76 -7.45 6.68
CA VAL A 195 -11.18 -8.37 5.69
C VAL A 195 -10.68 -9.65 6.36
N HIS A 196 -10.91 -10.78 5.70
CA HIS A 196 -10.32 -12.06 6.09
C HIS A 196 -9.57 -12.70 4.91
N PHE A 197 -8.32 -13.11 5.13
CA PHE A 197 -7.51 -13.93 4.23
C PHE A 197 -7.31 -15.32 4.82
N LEU A 198 -7.79 -16.34 4.10
CA LEU A 198 -7.62 -17.72 4.53
C LEU A 198 -6.27 -18.30 4.08
N ALA A 199 -5.96 -18.25 2.78
CA ALA A 199 -4.73 -18.84 2.23
C ALA A 199 -4.23 -18.04 1.01
N GLY A 200 -3.80 -16.80 1.22
CA GLY A 200 -3.51 -15.88 0.12
C GLY A 200 -4.32 -14.60 0.18
N GLY A 201 -3.69 -13.48 -0.18
CA GLY A 201 -4.39 -12.22 -0.37
C GLY A 201 -3.41 -11.05 -0.37
N THR A 202 -3.77 -9.98 -1.08
CA THR A 202 -3.04 -8.70 -1.03
C THR A 202 -4.00 -7.58 -0.67
N LEU A 203 -3.68 -6.86 0.40
CA LEU A 203 -4.29 -5.59 0.77
C LEU A 203 -3.28 -4.48 0.50
N ASN A 204 -3.63 -3.49 -0.30
CA ASN A 204 -2.70 -2.42 -0.65
C ASN A 204 -3.35 -1.04 -0.76
N HIS A 205 -2.78 -0.02 -0.14
CA HIS A 205 -3.30 1.35 -0.19
C HIS A 205 -4.78 1.42 0.22
N CYS A 206 -5.15 0.67 1.26
CA CYS A 206 -6.52 0.57 1.73
C CYS A 206 -6.70 1.29 3.07
N ILE A 207 -7.93 1.76 3.29
CA ILE A 207 -8.40 2.27 4.58
C ILE A 207 -9.36 1.25 5.16
N ILE A 208 -9.01 0.63 6.28
CA ILE A 208 -9.81 -0.38 6.98
C ILE A 208 -10.20 0.19 8.33
N ARG A 209 -11.46 0.60 8.50
CA ARG A 209 -11.87 1.29 9.72
C ARG A 209 -13.23 0.95 10.27
N ASP A 210 -13.39 1.10 11.57
CA ASP A 210 -14.67 0.94 12.28
C ASP A 210 -15.31 -0.44 12.04
N ASN A 211 -14.53 -1.49 11.76
CA ASN A 211 -15.03 -2.84 11.55
C ASN A 211 -15.00 -3.63 12.85
N MET A 212 -15.89 -4.62 12.96
CA MET A 212 -16.08 -5.40 14.18
C MET A 212 -15.99 -6.91 13.91
N ALA A 213 -15.12 -7.58 14.64
CA ALA A 213 -15.05 -9.04 14.70
C ALA A 213 -15.51 -9.53 16.09
N LEU A 214 -16.33 -10.57 16.15
CA LEU A 214 -16.69 -11.17 17.44
C LEU A 214 -15.52 -11.91 18.08
N THR A 215 -14.60 -12.44 17.26
CA THR A 215 -13.43 -13.18 17.72
C THR A 215 -12.14 -12.49 17.33
N SER A 216 -11.73 -12.51 16.06
CA SER A 216 -10.36 -12.09 15.70
C SER A 216 -10.28 -11.21 14.47
N GLY A 217 -9.32 -10.28 14.46
CA GLY A 217 -9.06 -9.39 13.33
C GLY A 217 -10.24 -8.47 13.05
N GLY A 218 -10.47 -7.49 13.92
CA GLY A 218 -11.55 -6.51 13.74
C GLY A 218 -11.46 -5.86 12.36
N GLY A 219 -10.27 -5.33 12.05
CA GLY A 219 -9.93 -4.84 10.72
C GLY A 219 -9.57 -5.98 9.77
N VAL A 220 -8.49 -6.71 10.07
CA VAL A 220 -7.90 -7.73 9.18
C VAL A 220 -7.58 -9.03 9.93
N ASN A 221 -8.03 -10.16 9.41
CA ASN A 221 -7.60 -11.49 9.89
C ASN A 221 -6.89 -12.24 8.75
N CYS A 222 -5.65 -12.67 8.95
CA CYS A 222 -4.84 -13.37 7.95
C CYS A 222 -4.25 -14.66 8.53
N GLU A 223 -4.74 -15.82 8.08
CA GLU A 223 -4.32 -17.12 8.63
C GLU A 223 -3.03 -17.66 7.99
N GLN A 224 -2.92 -17.56 6.66
CA GLN A 224 -1.77 -18.08 5.92
C GLN A 224 -1.47 -17.24 4.69
N VAL A 225 -0.18 -16.98 4.46
CA VAL A 225 0.39 -16.40 3.22
C VAL A 225 -0.40 -15.17 2.77
N GLY A 226 -0.06 -13.99 3.26
CA GLY A 226 -0.77 -12.77 2.89
C GLY A 226 0.10 -11.53 3.00
N THR A 227 -0.20 -10.52 2.21
CA THR A 227 0.50 -9.23 2.25
C THR A 227 -0.49 -8.13 2.57
N VAL A 228 -0.23 -7.37 3.64
CA VAL A 228 -0.94 -6.14 3.98
C VAL A 228 0.07 -5.01 3.93
N ARG A 229 -0.08 -4.09 2.97
CA ARG A 229 0.94 -3.07 2.71
C ARG A 229 0.35 -1.68 2.49
N SER A 230 0.99 -0.66 3.05
CA SER A 230 0.59 0.74 2.82
C SER A 230 -0.88 0.99 3.20
N CYS A 231 -1.33 0.40 4.31
CA CYS A 231 -2.72 0.47 4.75
C CYS A 231 -2.86 1.26 6.05
N MET A 232 -3.98 1.98 6.17
CA MET A 232 -4.44 2.54 7.45
C MET A 232 -5.52 1.63 8.03
N ILE A 233 -5.27 1.09 9.22
CA ILE A 233 -6.16 0.18 9.94
C ILE A 233 -6.55 0.86 11.24
N SER A 234 -7.75 1.42 11.32
CA SER A 234 -8.12 2.28 12.47
C SER A 234 -9.51 2.09 13.06
N GLY A 235 -9.64 2.26 14.38
CA GLY A 235 -10.94 2.21 15.06
C GLY A 235 -11.65 0.84 14.96
N ASN A 236 -10.92 -0.24 14.68
CA ASN A 236 -11.51 -1.57 14.56
C ASN A 236 -11.53 -2.29 15.90
N GLU A 237 -12.51 -3.18 16.08
CA GLU A 237 -12.73 -3.89 17.34
C GLU A 237 -12.80 -5.41 17.13
N ALA A 238 -12.10 -6.17 17.98
CA ALA A 238 -12.18 -7.63 18.02
C ALA A 238 -12.48 -8.13 19.44
N GLY A 239 -13.43 -9.06 19.57
CA GLY A 239 -13.78 -9.61 20.89
C GLY A 239 -12.71 -10.48 21.54
N SER A 240 -11.67 -10.93 20.82
CA SER A 240 -10.59 -11.77 21.37
C SER A 240 -9.19 -11.30 20.96
N PHE A 241 -8.87 -11.27 19.68
CA PHE A 241 -7.48 -11.12 19.20
C PHE A 241 -7.37 -10.12 18.06
N GLY A 242 -6.44 -9.17 18.15
CA GLY A 242 -6.08 -8.32 17.03
C GLY A 242 -7.19 -7.36 16.64
N GLY A 243 -7.35 -6.27 17.37
CA GLY A 243 -8.39 -5.27 17.07
C GLY A 243 -8.20 -4.71 15.67
N GLY A 244 -6.98 -4.26 15.39
CA GLY A 244 -6.58 -3.87 14.04
C GLY A 244 -6.34 -5.09 13.16
N ALA A 245 -5.42 -5.95 13.56
CA ALA A 245 -5.03 -7.11 12.77
C ALA A 245 -4.68 -8.37 13.59
N ASN A 246 -4.99 -9.53 13.04
CA ASN A 246 -4.55 -10.82 13.55
C ASN A 246 -3.82 -11.59 12.44
N ILE A 247 -2.50 -11.78 12.59
CA ILE A 247 -1.63 -12.36 11.56
C ILE A 247 -0.89 -13.60 12.07
N TYR A 248 -0.85 -14.64 11.24
CA TYR A 248 -0.21 -15.92 11.56
C TYR A 248 0.90 -16.27 10.54
N ARG A 249 0.77 -17.39 9.82
CA ARG A 249 1.88 -18.03 9.11
C ARG A 249 2.21 -17.34 7.80
N ASP A 250 3.47 -16.91 7.67
CA ASP A 250 4.03 -16.33 6.45
C ASP A 250 3.24 -15.11 5.95
N VAL A 251 2.61 -14.39 6.89
CA VAL A 251 1.94 -13.12 6.64
C VAL A 251 2.93 -11.99 6.84
N LEU A 252 3.00 -11.10 5.85
CA LEU A 252 3.78 -9.86 5.90
C LEU A 252 2.82 -8.67 6.01
N MET A 253 2.93 -7.94 7.10
CA MET A 253 2.34 -6.61 7.25
C MET A 253 3.45 -5.57 7.21
N GLU A 254 3.40 -4.65 6.24
CA GLU A 254 4.45 -3.65 6.05
C GLU A 254 3.93 -2.26 5.77
N ASN A 255 4.64 -1.21 6.20
CA ASN A 255 4.32 0.18 5.87
C ASN A 255 2.87 0.54 6.24
N CYS A 256 2.37 0.03 7.37
CA CYS A 256 0.98 0.22 7.80
C CYS A 256 0.89 1.08 9.06
N ALA A 257 -0.23 1.79 9.19
CA ALA A 257 -0.62 2.49 10.40
C ALA A 257 -1.78 1.76 11.08
N LEU A 258 -1.55 1.26 12.29
CA LEU A 258 -2.56 0.58 13.12
C LEU A 258 -2.91 1.49 14.28
N LEU A 259 -4.06 2.15 14.17
CA LEU A 259 -4.42 3.29 15.02
C LEU A 259 -5.73 3.06 15.79
N ASP A 260 -5.75 3.33 17.08
CA ASP A 260 -6.99 3.38 17.87
C ASP A 260 -7.86 2.10 17.78
N ASN A 261 -7.23 0.94 17.64
CA ASN A 261 -7.95 -0.34 17.57
C ASN A 261 -8.07 -0.99 18.95
N LYS A 262 -9.06 -1.86 19.11
CA LYS A 262 -9.41 -2.46 20.40
C LYS A 262 -9.58 -3.97 20.34
N ALA A 263 -9.00 -4.69 21.30
CA ALA A 263 -9.28 -6.12 21.48
C ALA A 263 -9.08 -6.59 22.92
N ASN A 264 -9.37 -7.87 23.21
CA ASN A 264 -8.92 -8.45 24.48
C ASN A 264 -7.39 -8.59 24.51
N ASN A 265 -6.78 -9.11 23.44
CA ASN A 265 -5.33 -9.23 23.32
C ASN A 265 -4.86 -8.65 21.98
N GLY A 266 -3.78 -7.88 21.99
CA GLY A 266 -3.24 -7.23 20.79
C GLY A 266 -4.23 -6.21 20.25
N GLY A 267 -4.39 -5.07 20.94
CA GLY A 267 -5.31 -4.01 20.51
C GLY A 267 -5.04 -3.60 19.06
N GLY A 268 -3.77 -3.30 18.76
CA GLY A 268 -3.31 -3.05 17.39
C GLY A 268 -3.19 -4.34 16.59
N VAL A 269 -2.26 -5.23 17.01
CA VAL A 269 -1.94 -6.45 16.26
C VAL A 269 -1.65 -7.66 17.14
N VAL A 270 -2.12 -8.82 16.71
CA VAL A 270 -1.62 -10.13 17.16
C VAL A 270 -0.74 -10.71 16.07
N CYS A 271 0.49 -11.11 16.43
CA CYS A 271 1.44 -11.71 15.49
C CYS A 271 1.94 -13.07 16.01
N LEU A 272 1.72 -14.11 15.22
CA LEU A 272 1.95 -15.50 15.59
C LEU A 272 2.71 -16.25 14.51
N GLU A 273 3.31 -17.37 14.91
CA GLU A 273 4.07 -18.25 14.01
C GLU A 273 5.15 -17.47 13.26
N THR A 274 5.17 -17.51 11.93
CA THR A 274 6.19 -16.81 11.12
C THR A 274 5.77 -15.41 10.68
N GLY A 275 4.65 -14.90 11.20
CA GLY A 275 4.12 -13.57 10.90
C GLY A 275 5.15 -12.47 11.18
N MET A 276 5.10 -11.43 10.36
CA MET A 276 5.98 -10.28 10.47
C MET A 276 5.18 -8.99 10.32
N VAL A 277 5.34 -8.10 11.28
CA VAL A 277 4.97 -6.69 11.15
C VAL A 277 6.26 -5.90 11.03
N ARG A 278 6.43 -5.14 9.95
CA ARG A 278 7.60 -4.29 9.77
C ARG A 278 7.30 -2.92 9.22
N ASN A 279 8.14 -1.94 9.52
CA ASN A 279 7.97 -0.57 9.01
C ASN A 279 6.57 -0.01 9.34
N CYS A 280 6.03 -0.32 10.52
CA CYS A 280 4.66 0.04 10.89
C CYS A 280 4.63 1.00 12.08
N THR A 281 3.60 1.85 12.09
CA THR A 281 3.24 2.64 13.27
C THR A 281 2.05 1.98 13.96
N ILE A 282 2.20 1.62 15.23
CA ILE A 282 1.17 0.99 16.06
C ILE A 282 0.90 1.95 17.23
N SER A 283 -0.21 2.69 17.16
CA SER A 283 -0.47 3.79 18.09
C SER A 283 -1.91 3.91 18.58
N GLY A 284 -2.08 4.36 19.83
CA GLY A 284 -3.40 4.63 20.41
C GLY A 284 -4.27 3.38 20.62
N ASN A 285 -3.72 2.17 20.47
CA ASN A 285 -4.51 0.94 20.55
C ASN A 285 -4.74 0.52 22.02
N GLU A 286 -5.87 -0.16 22.26
CA GLU A 286 -6.32 -0.57 23.59
C GLU A 286 -6.49 -2.10 23.67
N SER A 287 -5.97 -2.71 24.74
CA SER A 287 -6.26 -4.10 25.08
C SER A 287 -6.87 -4.25 26.48
N ILE A 288 -7.77 -5.23 26.65
CA ILE A 288 -8.34 -5.55 27.97
C ILE A 288 -7.41 -6.45 28.79
N GLN A 289 -6.69 -7.36 28.14
CA GLN A 289 -5.81 -8.32 28.82
C GLN A 289 -4.35 -8.02 28.60
N ALA A 290 -3.88 -8.03 27.34
CA ALA A 290 -2.47 -7.87 27.10
C ALA A 290 -2.11 -7.34 25.72
N GLY A 291 -1.01 -6.60 25.64
CA GLY A 291 -0.48 -6.11 24.36
C GLY A 291 -1.37 -5.02 23.80
N GLY A 292 -1.38 -3.83 24.40
CA GLY A 292 -2.17 -2.71 23.89
C GLY A 292 -1.86 -2.43 22.42
N GLY A 293 -0.58 -2.28 22.10
CA GLY A 293 -0.09 -2.17 20.73
C GLY A 293 -0.02 -3.54 20.04
N ALA A 294 0.80 -4.45 20.57
CA ALA A 294 1.04 -5.74 19.95
C ALA A 294 1.07 -6.90 20.95
N TRP A 295 0.59 -8.05 20.51
CA TRP A 295 0.74 -9.31 21.22
C TRP A 295 1.48 -10.30 20.32
N LEU A 296 2.64 -10.76 20.80
CA LEU A 296 3.52 -11.68 20.09
C LEU A 296 3.45 -13.05 20.75
N GLY A 297 3.25 -14.08 19.95
CA GLY A 297 3.47 -15.48 20.36
C GLY A 297 4.46 -16.16 19.43
N SER A 298 4.38 -17.49 19.36
CA SER A 298 5.46 -18.37 18.85
C SER A 298 6.14 -17.84 17.57
N ASN A 299 7.35 -17.27 17.68
CA ASN A 299 8.14 -16.71 16.57
C ASN A 299 7.60 -15.44 15.86
N GLY A 300 6.54 -14.80 16.37
CA GLY A 300 6.04 -13.54 15.83
C GLY A 300 7.09 -12.42 15.89
N ARG A 301 7.08 -11.52 14.89
CA ARG A 301 8.12 -10.51 14.72
C ARG A 301 7.56 -9.10 14.58
N LEU A 302 8.18 -8.17 15.31
CA LEU A 302 8.11 -6.73 15.08
C LEU A 302 9.49 -6.25 14.65
N GLU A 303 9.59 -5.54 13.53
CA GLU A 303 10.86 -5.09 12.99
C GLU A 303 10.75 -3.68 12.40
N ASN A 304 11.58 -2.75 12.83
CA ASN A 304 11.54 -1.37 12.32
C ASN A 304 10.16 -0.70 12.54
N CYS A 305 9.61 -0.81 13.74
CA CYS A 305 8.27 -0.31 14.06
C CYS A 305 8.28 0.72 15.19
N ILE A 306 7.31 1.63 15.16
CA ILE A 306 6.92 2.45 16.31
C ILE A 306 5.76 1.78 17.03
N VAL A 307 5.89 1.61 18.34
CA VAL A 307 4.80 1.20 19.25
C VAL A 307 4.61 2.30 20.28
N GLY A 308 3.68 3.21 20.00
CA GLY A 308 3.52 4.48 20.70
C GLY A 308 2.15 4.66 21.36
N GLY A 309 2.07 5.15 22.61
CA GLY A 309 0.77 5.62 23.13
C GLY A 309 -0.32 4.55 23.27
N ASN A 310 0.02 3.27 23.36
CA ASN A 310 -0.94 2.18 23.50
C ASN A 310 -1.23 1.88 24.98
N SER A 311 -2.36 1.23 25.25
CA SER A 311 -2.79 0.90 26.62
C SER A 311 -3.29 -0.53 26.80
N ALA A 312 -3.00 -1.12 27.96
CA ALA A 312 -3.51 -2.44 28.35
C ALA A 312 -4.07 -2.41 29.78
N ALA A 313 -5.26 -2.99 29.99
CA ALA A 313 -5.85 -3.07 31.34
C ALA A 313 -5.23 -4.17 32.23
N ALA A 314 -4.32 -5.00 31.70
CA ALA A 314 -3.45 -5.88 32.48
C ALA A 314 -1.98 -5.67 32.06
N ASP A 315 -1.42 -6.47 31.16
CA ASP A 315 0.03 -6.51 30.92
C ASP A 315 0.46 -5.95 29.55
N GLY A 316 1.68 -5.45 29.43
CA GLY A 316 2.27 -5.15 28.12
C GLY A 316 1.55 -4.02 27.39
N GLY A 317 1.57 -2.81 27.96
CA GLY A 317 0.88 -1.65 27.37
C GLY A 317 1.26 -1.44 25.90
N GLY A 318 2.55 -1.48 25.61
CA GLY A 318 3.07 -1.49 24.24
C GLY A 318 3.01 -2.87 23.63
N VAL A 319 3.83 -3.79 24.14
CA VAL A 319 3.98 -5.15 23.61
C VAL A 319 3.91 -6.19 24.72
N PHE A 320 3.16 -7.26 24.47
CA PHE A 320 3.21 -8.46 25.28
C PHE A 320 3.79 -9.62 24.47
N ILE A 321 4.79 -10.31 25.00
CA ILE A 321 5.38 -11.51 24.42
C ILE A 321 5.03 -12.73 25.26
N HIS A 322 4.24 -13.62 24.68
CA HIS A 322 3.80 -14.86 25.29
C HIS A 322 4.94 -15.89 25.43
N THR A 323 4.73 -16.94 26.23
CA THR A 323 5.74 -17.93 26.64
C THR A 323 6.39 -18.72 25.51
N SER A 324 5.87 -18.63 24.28
CA SER A 324 6.43 -19.29 23.11
C SER A 324 7.41 -18.43 22.31
N GLY A 325 7.80 -17.28 22.84
CA GLY A 325 8.84 -16.41 22.26
C GLY A 325 8.29 -15.40 21.26
N GLY A 326 9.19 -14.58 20.73
CA GLY A 326 8.93 -13.49 19.79
C GLY A 326 10.20 -12.67 19.58
N THR A 327 10.25 -11.89 18.50
CA THR A 327 11.42 -11.04 18.19
C THR A 327 10.99 -9.60 17.98
N ILE A 328 11.72 -8.67 18.61
CA ILE A 328 11.58 -7.23 18.41
C ILE A 328 12.93 -6.68 17.98
N ARG A 329 12.98 -5.96 16.85
CA ARG A 329 14.22 -5.43 16.26
C ARG A 329 14.04 -4.03 15.72
N ASN A 330 15.02 -3.15 15.94
CA ASN A 330 14.99 -1.77 15.39
C ASN A 330 13.69 -1.04 15.71
N CYS A 331 13.10 -1.24 16.89
CA CYS A 331 11.81 -0.63 17.23
C CYS A 331 11.99 0.53 18.21
N THR A 332 11.02 1.45 18.22
CA THR A 332 10.86 2.44 19.28
C THR A 332 9.54 2.18 20.01
N ILE A 333 9.61 1.85 21.30
CA ILE A 333 8.46 1.51 22.15
C ILE A 333 8.37 2.55 23.27
N SER A 334 7.42 3.49 23.15
CA SER A 334 7.37 4.68 24.01
C SER A 334 5.96 5.18 24.29
N GLY A 335 5.75 5.81 25.44
CA GLY A 335 4.46 6.40 25.81
C GLY A 335 3.33 5.39 26.06
N ASN A 336 3.64 4.10 26.23
CA ASN A 336 2.63 3.08 26.46
C ASN A 336 2.33 2.89 27.95
N THR A 337 1.11 2.44 28.26
CA THR A 337 0.62 2.33 29.65
C THR A 337 -0.02 0.97 29.94
N CYS A 338 0.17 0.43 31.13
CA CYS A 338 -0.61 -0.70 31.60
C CYS A 338 -0.90 -0.66 33.12
N VAL A 339 -1.88 -1.45 33.55
CA VAL A 339 -2.27 -1.52 34.98
C VAL A 339 -1.44 -2.54 35.76
N ASP A 340 -1.08 -3.67 35.15
CA ASP A 340 -0.24 -4.67 35.81
C ASP A 340 1.23 -4.43 35.42
N ASP A 341 1.84 -5.30 34.63
CA ASP A 341 3.28 -5.32 34.45
C ASP A 341 3.72 -4.99 33.02
N GLY A 342 4.89 -4.35 32.87
CA GLY A 342 5.54 -4.14 31.57
C GLY A 342 4.87 -3.08 30.70
N GLY A 343 4.88 -1.81 31.11
CA GLY A 343 4.20 -0.72 30.39
C GLY A 343 4.63 -0.64 28.93
N GLY A 344 5.93 -0.74 28.67
CA GLY A 344 6.50 -0.87 27.33
C GLY A 344 6.42 -2.31 26.82
N VAL A 345 7.16 -3.22 27.46
CA VAL A 345 7.26 -4.63 27.06
C VAL A 345 7.10 -5.58 28.24
N MET A 346 6.13 -6.48 28.16
CA MET A 346 6.01 -7.64 29.05
C MET A 346 6.47 -8.91 28.34
N CYS A 347 7.44 -9.65 28.88
CA CYS A 347 7.97 -10.87 28.27
C CYS A 347 7.91 -12.08 29.21
N ASN A 348 7.22 -13.13 28.79
CA ASN A 348 7.09 -14.34 29.60
C ASN A 348 8.20 -15.37 29.38
N ALA A 349 8.70 -15.59 28.15
CA ALA A 349 9.86 -16.47 27.89
C ALA A 349 10.36 -16.36 26.44
N GLY A 350 11.61 -16.78 26.20
CA GLY A 350 12.11 -17.14 24.86
C GLY A 350 12.16 -16.01 23.83
N SER A 351 12.36 -14.77 24.27
CA SER A 351 12.27 -13.58 23.41
C SER A 351 13.63 -12.98 23.11
N THR A 352 13.80 -12.43 21.91
CA THR A 352 14.96 -11.62 21.53
C THR A 352 14.51 -10.19 21.25
N ILE A 353 15.07 -9.24 21.99
CA ILE A 353 14.84 -7.81 21.80
C ILE A 353 16.19 -7.21 21.46
N GLN A 354 16.30 -6.59 20.28
CA GLN A 354 17.57 -6.10 19.75
C GLN A 354 17.42 -4.71 19.14
N ASN A 355 18.42 -3.84 19.27
CA ASN A 355 18.43 -2.50 18.66
C ASN A 355 17.15 -1.70 18.93
N THR A 356 16.56 -1.84 20.11
CA THR A 356 15.23 -1.30 20.40
C THR A 356 15.32 -0.26 21.51
N ILE A 357 14.67 0.89 21.31
CA ILE A 357 14.44 1.86 22.36
C ILE A 357 13.17 1.48 23.11
N ILE A 358 13.25 1.35 24.44
CA ILE A 358 12.10 1.10 25.32
C ILE A 358 12.18 2.10 26.47
N HIS A 359 11.47 3.23 26.33
CA HIS A 359 11.56 4.35 27.26
C HIS A 359 10.24 5.10 27.37
N MET A 360 10.04 5.88 28.44
CA MET A 360 8.84 6.72 28.66
C MET A 360 7.52 5.93 28.65
N ASN A 361 7.54 4.68 29.09
CA ASN A 361 6.33 3.90 29.32
C ASN A 361 5.95 3.90 30.80
N ALA A 362 4.77 3.43 31.16
CA ALA A 362 4.31 3.37 32.55
C ALA A 362 3.53 2.08 32.87
N ALA A 363 3.79 1.49 34.03
CA ALA A 363 3.04 0.36 34.58
C ALA A 363 2.63 0.66 36.02
N ASP A 364 1.36 0.45 36.39
CA ASP A 364 0.92 0.74 37.76
C ASP A 364 1.50 -0.25 38.79
N ARG A 365 1.82 -1.49 38.38
CA ARG A 365 2.42 -2.51 39.27
C ARG A 365 3.93 -2.59 39.14
N TYR A 366 4.47 -3.16 38.06
CA TYR A 366 5.92 -3.35 37.90
C TYR A 366 6.42 -3.12 36.47
N GLY A 367 7.59 -2.48 36.38
CA GLY A 367 8.36 -2.43 35.14
C GLY A 367 7.76 -1.52 34.10
N ASP A 368 7.89 -0.20 34.31
CA ASP A 368 7.43 0.83 33.38
C ASP A 368 7.84 0.53 31.93
N ASN A 369 9.13 0.35 31.68
CA ASN A 369 9.61 0.06 30.33
C ASN A 369 9.56 -1.42 30.00
N TRP A 370 9.95 -2.28 30.94
CA TRP A 370 9.99 -3.71 30.69
C TRP A 370 9.76 -4.51 31.97
N TYR A 371 9.15 -5.69 31.82
CA TYR A 371 9.07 -6.70 32.86
C TYR A 371 9.23 -8.11 32.26
N THR A 372 9.88 -9.00 33.01
CA THR A 372 10.18 -10.37 32.56
C THR A 372 9.95 -11.35 33.71
N ASN A 373 9.31 -12.49 33.46
CA ASN A 373 9.06 -13.51 34.49
C ASN A 373 9.50 -14.94 34.14
N GLY A 374 10.14 -15.16 32.98
CA GLY A 374 10.67 -16.46 32.59
C GLY A 374 12.07 -16.43 31.98
N ALA A 375 12.49 -17.57 31.44
CA ALA A 375 13.87 -17.80 31.00
C ALA A 375 14.03 -17.63 29.49
N GLY A 376 15.29 -17.55 29.04
CA GLY A 376 15.64 -17.47 27.61
C GLY A 376 15.29 -16.14 26.95
N ILE A 377 15.19 -15.07 27.74
CA ILE A 377 14.95 -13.70 27.26
C ILE A 377 16.32 -13.02 27.11
N ALA A 378 16.53 -12.34 26.00
CA ALA A 378 17.75 -11.60 25.73
C ALA A 378 17.43 -10.21 25.17
N PHE A 379 17.93 -9.18 25.85
CA PHE A 379 18.06 -7.82 25.36
C PHE A 379 19.51 -7.59 24.90
N THR A 380 19.69 -7.09 23.70
CA THR A 380 21.00 -6.70 23.16
C THR A 380 20.89 -5.37 22.43
N TYR A 381 21.86 -4.48 22.60
CA TYR A 381 21.87 -3.18 21.93
C TYR A 381 20.56 -2.40 22.12
N CYS A 382 19.98 -2.45 23.32
CA CYS A 382 18.72 -1.76 23.64
C CYS A 382 18.98 -0.52 24.48
N CYS A 383 18.22 0.55 24.23
CA CYS A 383 18.20 1.73 25.08
C CYS A 383 16.97 1.64 26.00
N THR A 384 17.19 1.29 27.27
CA THR A 384 16.10 1.12 28.24
C THR A 384 16.56 1.30 29.68
N THR A 385 15.60 1.54 30.58
CA THR A 385 15.86 1.66 32.01
C THR A 385 14.87 0.83 32.82
N PRO A 386 15.30 0.13 33.89
CA PRO A 386 16.70 -0.03 34.33
C PRO A 386 17.44 -1.12 33.53
N THR A 387 18.76 -1.06 33.44
CA THR A 387 19.60 -2.11 32.80
C THR A 387 20.21 -3.09 33.79
N ASN A 388 20.28 -2.75 35.07
CA ASN A 388 20.97 -3.52 36.11
C ASN A 388 20.37 -4.92 36.39
N LYS A 389 19.19 -5.21 35.84
CA LYS A 389 18.51 -6.51 35.92
C LYS A 389 18.15 -7.08 34.55
N LEU A 390 18.63 -6.45 33.48
CA LEU A 390 18.22 -6.78 32.12
C LEU A 390 18.73 -8.19 31.76
N PRO A 391 17.84 -9.12 31.34
CA PRO A 391 18.25 -10.45 30.88
C PRO A 391 18.94 -10.35 29.53
N GLY A 392 20.23 -10.66 29.47
CA GLY A 392 21.05 -10.14 28.37
C GLY A 392 21.24 -8.63 28.54
N GLY A 393 22.40 -8.13 28.14
CA GLY A 393 22.70 -6.71 28.31
C GLY A 393 23.88 -6.25 27.48
N THR A 394 24.29 -7.07 26.51
CA THR A 394 25.39 -6.71 25.61
C THR A 394 24.98 -5.47 24.82
N GLY A 395 25.77 -4.41 24.91
CA GLY A 395 25.50 -3.15 24.21
C GLY A 395 24.27 -2.37 24.69
N CYS A 396 23.61 -2.76 25.78
CA CYS A 396 22.44 -2.04 26.27
C CYS A 396 22.86 -0.80 27.06
N ILE A 397 22.11 0.30 26.90
CA ILE A 397 22.39 1.60 27.50
C ILE A 397 21.20 2.06 28.37
N ASP A 398 21.51 2.66 29.52
CA ASP A 398 20.56 3.07 30.57
C ASP A 398 20.48 4.59 30.68
N VAL A 399 19.98 5.21 29.62
CA VAL A 399 19.97 6.66 29.46
C VAL A 399 18.73 7.09 28.69
N ASN A 400 18.35 8.35 28.86
CA ASN A 400 17.27 8.93 28.06
C ASN A 400 17.67 8.92 26.57
N PRO A 401 16.84 8.40 25.66
CA PRO A 401 17.13 8.36 24.22
C PRO A 401 17.13 9.73 23.53
N LYS A 402 16.62 10.78 24.19
CA LYS A 402 16.56 12.17 23.67
C LYS A 402 15.82 12.26 22.33
N PHE A 403 14.51 12.07 22.37
CA PHE A 403 13.66 12.28 21.20
C PHE A 403 13.53 13.76 20.84
N ALA A 404 13.57 14.08 19.55
CA ALA A 404 13.43 15.43 19.01
C ALA A 404 11.97 15.85 18.83
N ASP A 405 11.07 14.89 18.61
CA ASP A 405 9.67 15.13 18.23
C ASP A 405 8.72 14.02 18.72
N PRO A 406 7.40 14.14 18.47
CA PRO A 406 6.39 13.16 18.88
C PRO A 406 6.40 11.82 18.10
N VAL A 407 7.09 11.72 16.97
CA VAL A 407 7.25 10.45 16.21
C VAL A 407 8.57 9.75 16.52
N PHE A 408 9.40 10.34 17.39
CA PHE A 408 10.56 9.73 18.04
C PHE A 408 11.87 9.71 17.23
N HIS A 409 12.10 10.68 16.34
CA HIS A 409 13.46 10.89 15.81
C HIS A 409 14.43 11.29 16.92
N LEU A 410 15.72 11.01 16.73
CA LEU A 410 16.76 11.28 17.71
C LEU A 410 17.24 12.74 17.64
N GLN A 411 17.59 13.31 18.79
CA GLN A 411 18.37 14.55 18.85
C GLN A 411 19.84 14.29 18.53
N SER A 412 20.55 15.31 18.04
CA SER A 412 21.97 15.25 17.63
C SER A 412 22.95 14.80 18.71
N ASP A 413 22.56 14.85 19.99
CA ASP A 413 23.37 14.41 21.12
C ASP A 413 22.77 13.17 21.82
N SER A 414 21.91 12.43 21.10
CA SER A 414 21.32 11.19 21.56
C SER A 414 22.40 10.12 21.78
N PRO A 415 22.33 9.38 22.90
CA PRO A 415 23.23 8.26 23.14
C PRO A 415 22.90 7.02 22.30
N CYS A 416 21.82 7.05 21.50
CA CYS A 416 21.40 5.92 20.65
C CYS A 416 22.07 5.94 19.27
N ILE A 417 22.69 7.07 18.90
CA ILE A 417 23.37 7.25 17.61
C ILE A 417 24.60 6.35 17.54
N ASP A 418 24.75 5.59 16.46
CA ASP A 418 25.87 4.71 16.11
C ASP A 418 26.24 3.66 17.17
N THR A 419 25.28 3.28 18.02
CA THR A 419 25.51 2.34 19.14
C THR A 419 24.85 0.98 18.99
N GLY A 420 24.01 0.79 17.98
CA GLY A 420 23.40 -0.50 17.65
C GLY A 420 24.34 -1.40 16.84
N THR A 421 23.77 -2.48 16.31
CA THR A 421 24.49 -3.44 15.46
C THR A 421 23.72 -3.70 14.16
N GLU A 422 24.42 -3.99 13.07
CA GLU A 422 23.76 -4.37 11.83
C GLU A 422 22.88 -5.62 12.02
N ILE A 423 21.67 -5.59 11.45
CA ILE A 423 20.72 -6.71 11.42
C ILE A 423 20.43 -7.06 9.96
N ALA A 424 20.77 -8.29 9.56
CA ALA A 424 20.56 -8.76 8.20
C ALA A 424 19.07 -8.68 7.79
N GLY A 425 18.80 -8.03 6.66
CA GLY A 425 17.46 -7.91 6.08
C GLY A 425 16.71 -6.61 6.42
N VAL A 426 17.26 -5.76 7.30
CA VAL A 426 16.74 -4.41 7.56
C VAL A 426 17.74 -3.40 7.03
N THR A 427 17.51 -2.94 5.79
CA THR A 427 18.46 -2.08 5.07
C THR A 427 18.16 -0.60 5.21
N ASN A 428 16.94 -0.23 5.63
CA ASN A 428 16.54 1.15 5.83
C ASN A 428 15.70 1.30 7.10
N ASP A 429 15.65 2.50 7.65
CA ASP A 429 14.80 2.88 8.77
C ASP A 429 13.35 3.21 8.35
N LEU A 430 12.58 3.89 9.18
CA LEU A 430 11.20 4.27 8.88
C LEU A 430 11.07 5.45 7.90
N ASP A 431 12.05 6.33 7.81
CA ASP A 431 12.07 7.44 6.84
C ASP A 431 12.67 7.02 5.50
N GLY A 432 13.35 5.89 5.47
CA GLY A 432 14.05 5.38 4.29
C GLY A 432 15.55 5.58 4.35
N SER A 433 16.09 6.11 5.44
CA SER A 433 17.52 6.27 5.69
C SER A 433 18.22 4.91 5.68
N PRO A 434 19.37 4.76 5.01
CA PRO A 434 20.10 3.50 4.94
C PRO A 434 20.65 3.08 6.30
N ARG A 435 20.68 1.77 6.55
CA ARG A 435 21.28 1.14 7.74
C ARG A 435 22.42 0.19 7.34
N PRO A 436 23.63 0.31 7.91
CA PRO A 436 24.07 1.36 8.84
C PRO A 436 24.39 2.70 8.16
N MET A 437 24.45 3.77 8.96
CA MET A 437 24.88 5.13 8.57
C MET A 437 25.92 5.64 9.59
N ASP A 438 26.69 6.69 9.31
CA ASP A 438 27.64 7.31 10.26
C ASP A 438 27.02 8.61 10.79
N GLY A 439 26.04 8.49 11.69
CA GLY A 439 25.23 9.60 12.17
C GLY A 439 26.01 10.64 13.00
N ASP A 440 27.09 10.23 13.67
CA ASP A 440 27.95 11.09 14.48
C ASP A 440 29.20 11.62 13.75
N ALA A 441 29.41 11.18 12.49
CA ALA A 441 30.60 11.45 11.66
C ALA A 441 31.94 11.15 12.33
N THR A 442 31.99 10.11 13.17
CA THR A 442 33.24 9.62 13.75
C THR A 442 33.94 8.58 12.86
N GLY A 443 33.35 8.23 11.72
CA GLY A 443 33.87 7.28 10.74
C GLY A 443 33.48 5.84 11.02
N GLY A 444 32.52 5.60 11.91
CA GLY A 444 31.99 4.28 12.25
C GLY A 444 30.56 4.14 11.74
N THR A 445 30.32 3.27 10.76
CA THR A 445 28.97 3.03 10.22
C THR A 445 28.26 1.96 11.06
N ASN A 446 27.75 2.33 12.23
CA ASN A 446 26.88 1.45 13.00
C ASN A 446 25.41 1.78 12.71
N THR A 447 24.51 0.97 13.24
CA THR A 447 23.08 1.22 13.14
C THR A 447 22.64 1.96 14.40
N ASP A 448 21.81 2.97 14.30
CA ASP A 448 21.19 3.58 15.47
C ASP A 448 20.25 2.62 16.20
N ILE A 449 20.28 2.66 17.53
CA ILE A 449 19.28 1.93 18.34
C ILE A 449 17.94 2.64 18.17
N GLY A 450 16.91 1.93 17.69
CA GLY A 450 15.55 2.45 17.52
C GLY A 450 15.00 2.27 16.11
N ALA A 451 13.87 2.93 15.85
CA ALA A 451 13.18 2.87 14.55
C ALA A 451 13.75 3.84 13.49
N TYR A 452 14.58 4.81 13.89
CA TYR A 452 15.19 5.82 13.03
C TYR A 452 16.72 5.76 13.08
N GLU A 453 17.36 6.11 11.98
CA GLU A 453 18.74 6.58 11.97
C GLU A 453 18.75 8.10 12.10
N TYR A 454 19.79 8.66 12.68
CA TYR A 454 19.98 10.09 12.79
C TYR A 454 20.63 10.66 11.53
N ALA A 455 19.85 11.44 10.78
CA ALA A 455 20.34 12.22 9.65
C ALA A 455 20.80 13.61 10.08
N ARG A 456 21.86 14.11 9.44
CA ARG A 456 22.58 15.31 9.86
C ARG A 456 22.23 16.55 9.04
N ALA A 457 21.90 17.65 9.69
CA ALA A 457 21.68 18.94 9.03
C ALA A 457 22.96 19.67 8.54
N ASP A 458 24.13 19.02 8.61
CA ASP A 458 25.40 19.56 8.11
C ASP A 458 26.11 18.61 7.13
N LEU A 459 25.42 17.56 6.70
CA LEU A 459 25.83 16.63 5.67
C LEU A 459 24.83 16.71 4.52
N ASP A 460 25.33 16.63 3.29
CA ASP A 460 24.57 16.58 2.04
C ASP A 460 25.22 15.43 1.26
N THR A 461 24.65 14.23 1.41
CA THR A 461 25.29 12.96 1.06
C THR A 461 25.38 12.76 -0.45
N ASP A 462 24.43 13.27 -1.23
CA ASP A 462 24.45 13.19 -2.70
C ASP A 462 24.90 14.49 -3.41
N GLY A 463 25.01 15.60 -2.68
CA GLY A 463 25.53 16.87 -3.15
C GLY A 463 24.56 17.67 -4.00
N ASP A 464 23.24 17.42 -3.88
CA ASP A 464 22.21 18.10 -4.66
C ASP A 464 21.81 19.48 -4.10
N GLY A 465 22.22 19.77 -2.86
CA GLY A 465 21.99 21.03 -2.17
C GLY A 465 20.89 20.99 -1.10
N LEU A 466 20.24 19.85 -0.86
CA LEU A 466 19.49 19.57 0.37
C LEU A 466 20.42 18.92 1.40
N ASP A 467 20.29 19.30 2.68
CA ASP A 467 20.98 18.53 3.72
C ASP A 467 20.21 17.24 4.07
N ASP A 468 20.94 16.22 4.52
CA ASP A 468 20.43 14.89 4.83
C ASP A 468 19.21 14.94 5.78
N TRP A 469 19.20 15.92 6.70
CA TRP A 469 18.09 16.11 7.63
C TRP A 469 16.86 16.70 6.95
N GLU A 470 17.02 17.73 6.09
CA GLU A 470 15.94 18.29 5.28
C GLU A 470 15.31 17.21 4.40
N GLU A 471 16.13 16.36 3.79
CA GLU A 471 15.65 15.28 2.94
C GLU A 471 14.73 14.32 3.67
N VAL A 472 15.19 13.70 4.76
CA VAL A 472 14.41 12.66 5.45
C VAL A 472 13.32 13.24 6.36
N SER A 473 13.59 14.36 7.04
CA SER A 473 12.69 14.89 8.07
C SER A 473 11.66 15.88 7.54
N ILE A 474 11.90 16.51 6.37
CA ILE A 474 10.99 17.51 5.80
C ILE A 474 10.40 17.03 4.47
N HIS A 475 11.25 16.60 3.54
CA HIS A 475 10.84 16.34 2.16
C HIS A 475 10.44 14.88 1.91
N GLY A 476 10.88 13.98 2.80
CA GLY A 476 10.78 12.54 2.60
C GLY A 476 11.55 12.09 1.37
N THR A 477 12.61 12.79 0.97
CA THR A 477 13.51 12.39 -0.11
C THR A 477 14.58 11.44 0.43
N ALA A 478 15.56 11.05 -0.39
CA ALA A 478 16.52 10.02 -0.03
C ALA A 478 17.94 10.58 -0.13
N MET A 479 18.65 10.59 1.00
CA MET A 479 19.99 11.19 1.16
C MET A 479 21.06 10.76 0.16
N ASN A 480 20.81 9.71 -0.61
CA ASN A 480 21.74 9.17 -1.59
C ASN A 480 21.22 9.25 -3.03
N SER A 481 20.24 10.11 -3.29
CA SER A 481 19.52 10.18 -4.56
C SER A 481 18.99 11.58 -4.85
N ALA A 482 19.77 12.35 -5.61
CA ALA A 482 19.46 13.73 -6.02
C ALA A 482 18.15 13.92 -6.83
N ASP A 483 17.51 12.82 -7.24
CA ASP A 483 16.27 12.74 -7.99
C ASP A 483 15.60 11.41 -7.56
N ILE A 484 14.75 11.47 -6.53
CA ILE A 484 14.22 10.27 -5.87
C ILE A 484 13.26 9.48 -6.76
N ASP A 485 12.55 10.14 -7.69
CA ASP A 485 11.59 9.47 -8.57
C ASP A 485 12.14 9.13 -9.96
N GLY A 486 13.33 9.65 -10.28
CA GLY A 486 14.09 9.38 -11.50
C GLY A 486 13.48 10.00 -12.75
N ASP A 487 12.68 11.06 -12.63
CA ASP A 487 12.03 11.72 -13.76
C ASP A 487 12.94 12.74 -14.49
N GLY A 488 14.10 13.03 -13.90
CA GLY A 488 15.14 13.90 -14.44
C GLY A 488 15.09 15.33 -13.90
N ILE A 489 14.30 15.62 -12.88
CA ILE A 489 14.30 16.88 -12.11
C ILE A 489 14.85 16.55 -10.73
N THR A 490 15.73 17.39 -10.19
CA THR A 490 16.28 17.11 -8.86
C THR A 490 15.29 17.46 -7.76
N ASP A 491 15.39 16.78 -6.63
CA ASP A 491 14.54 16.97 -5.47
C ASP A 491 14.44 18.45 -5.03
N PRO A 492 15.56 19.20 -4.87
CA PRO A 492 15.51 20.63 -4.54
C PRO A 492 14.87 21.51 -5.64
N ASP A 493 15.00 21.13 -6.91
CA ASP A 493 14.36 21.85 -8.01
C ASP A 493 12.84 21.67 -7.95
N GLU A 494 12.36 20.44 -7.69
CA GLU A 494 10.94 20.16 -7.51
C GLU A 494 10.35 20.91 -6.31
N ILE A 495 11.04 20.88 -5.16
CA ILE A 495 10.63 21.63 -3.96
C ILE A 495 10.55 23.12 -4.26
N THR A 496 11.55 23.68 -4.95
CA THR A 496 11.57 25.09 -5.35
C THR A 496 10.40 25.45 -6.27
N MET A 497 10.01 24.52 -7.14
CA MET A 497 8.85 24.67 -8.03
C MET A 497 7.50 24.36 -7.36
N GLY A 498 7.50 23.85 -6.12
CA GLY A 498 6.30 23.45 -5.38
C GLY A 498 5.71 22.11 -5.82
N PHE A 499 6.52 21.29 -6.48
CA PHE A 499 6.20 19.90 -6.84
C PHE A 499 6.53 18.95 -5.69
N ASN A 500 6.05 17.70 -5.80
CA ASN A 500 6.34 16.66 -4.82
C ASN A 500 7.46 15.78 -5.39
N PRO A 501 8.66 15.76 -4.78
CA PRO A 501 9.82 15.04 -5.32
C PRO A 501 9.61 13.54 -5.56
N ARG A 502 8.63 12.96 -4.87
CA ARG A 502 8.36 11.52 -4.90
C ARG A 502 7.38 11.10 -5.99
N VAL A 503 7.01 12.01 -6.89
CA VAL A 503 5.94 11.82 -7.86
C VAL A 503 6.41 12.32 -9.20
N ASN A 504 6.47 11.45 -10.21
CA ASN A 504 6.92 11.84 -11.54
C ASN A 504 6.09 13.03 -12.07
N ASN A 505 6.74 14.18 -12.13
CA ASN A 505 6.18 15.47 -12.50
C ASN A 505 6.61 15.89 -13.91
N SER A 506 7.40 15.07 -14.61
CA SER A 506 7.85 15.32 -15.99
C SER A 506 6.71 15.66 -16.96
N ASP A 507 5.52 15.07 -16.81
CA ASP A 507 4.32 15.39 -17.61
C ASP A 507 3.71 16.76 -17.27
N ALA A 508 3.81 17.21 -16.01
CA ALA A 508 3.29 18.52 -15.58
C ALA A 508 4.14 19.66 -16.18
N LEU A 509 5.43 19.43 -16.38
CA LEU A 509 6.37 20.39 -16.97
C LEU A 509 6.33 20.44 -18.50
N ALA A 510 5.85 19.39 -19.17
CA ALA A 510 5.52 19.42 -20.60
C ALA A 510 4.44 20.48 -20.92
N GLY A 511 3.53 20.77 -19.97
CA GLY A 511 2.55 21.86 -20.07
C GLY A 511 3.14 23.27 -19.99
N TYR A 512 4.36 23.41 -19.48
CA TYR A 512 5.11 24.67 -19.37
C TYR A 512 6.22 24.83 -20.42
N GLY A 513 6.34 23.89 -21.36
CA GLY A 513 7.28 23.97 -22.48
C GLY A 513 8.74 23.65 -22.13
N LEU A 514 8.97 22.97 -21.00
CA LEU A 514 10.27 22.45 -20.61
C LEU A 514 10.32 20.95 -20.94
N TYR A 515 11.25 20.55 -21.80
CA TYR A 515 11.46 19.15 -22.21
C TYR A 515 12.81 18.67 -21.66
N THR A 516 12.85 17.46 -21.11
CA THR A 516 14.10 16.86 -20.61
C THR A 516 14.97 16.37 -21.78
N SER A 517 16.27 16.21 -21.54
CA SER A 517 17.24 15.74 -22.56
C SER A 517 16.89 14.36 -23.14
N ASN A 518 16.08 13.58 -22.43
CA ASN A 518 15.72 12.21 -22.78
C ASN A 518 14.45 12.11 -23.63
N SER A 519 13.71 13.21 -23.84
CA SER A 519 12.47 13.21 -24.63
C SER A 519 12.69 13.40 -26.14
N ILE A 520 13.93 13.52 -26.61
CA ILE A 520 14.27 13.82 -28.01
C ILE A 520 14.65 12.53 -28.74
N TYR A 521 13.67 11.82 -29.32
CA TYR A 521 13.91 10.52 -29.98
C TYR A 521 13.96 10.55 -31.52
N ASP A 522 13.73 11.67 -32.21
CA ASP A 522 13.81 11.71 -33.68
C ASP A 522 14.42 13.01 -34.22
N LEU A 523 15.71 12.96 -34.55
CA LEU A 523 16.41 14.02 -35.31
C LEU A 523 16.57 13.57 -36.77
N SER A 524 15.86 14.22 -37.70
CA SER A 524 16.23 14.20 -39.12
C SER A 524 16.76 15.58 -39.53
N MET A 525 17.95 15.63 -40.14
CA MET A 525 18.60 16.90 -40.51
C MET A 525 17.84 17.62 -41.64
N GLY A 526 17.34 18.83 -41.35
CA GLY A 526 16.87 19.79 -42.37
C GLY A 526 18.00 20.63 -42.99
N THR A 527 17.67 21.36 -44.07
CA THR A 527 18.61 22.14 -44.90
C THR A 527 19.22 23.36 -44.19
N LEU A 528 20.51 23.59 -44.41
CA LEU A 528 21.31 24.72 -43.90
C LEU A 528 20.66 26.08 -44.23
N MET A 529 20.40 26.91 -43.21
CA MET A 529 19.66 28.18 -43.37
C MET A 529 20.53 29.45 -43.56
N GLY A 530 21.86 29.38 -43.43
CA GLY A 530 22.77 30.52 -43.69
C GLY A 530 24.04 30.51 -42.85
N ALA A 531 24.93 31.50 -43.06
CA ALA A 531 26.19 31.68 -42.31
C ALA A 531 26.24 33.08 -41.66
N VAL A 532 26.86 33.15 -40.47
CA VAL A 532 27.00 34.37 -39.66
C VAL A 532 27.87 35.41 -40.37
N ILE A 533 27.40 36.66 -40.43
CA ILE A 533 28.21 37.83 -40.83
C ILE A 533 28.16 38.83 -39.67
N SER A 534 29.33 39.11 -39.09
CA SER A 534 29.57 40.13 -38.04
C SER A 534 28.79 39.98 -36.72
N GLY A 535 29.05 38.91 -35.98
CA GLY A 535 28.76 38.80 -34.53
C GLY A 535 27.30 38.58 -34.12
N ASP A 536 26.35 39.03 -34.94
CA ASP A 536 24.91 38.85 -34.72
C ASP A 536 24.30 38.04 -35.87
N MET A 537 23.53 37.02 -35.52
CA MET A 537 22.69 36.33 -36.50
C MET A 537 21.42 37.13 -36.70
N ASN A 538 20.98 37.29 -37.95
CA ASN A 538 19.67 37.87 -38.27
C ASN A 538 18.86 36.82 -39.04
N LEU A 539 17.75 36.37 -38.47
CA LEU A 539 16.81 35.44 -39.11
C LEU A 539 15.43 36.09 -39.24
N ASP A 540 14.86 35.99 -40.43
CA ASP A 540 13.43 36.29 -40.64
C ASP A 540 12.63 35.01 -40.33
N LEU A 541 12.08 34.94 -39.11
CA LEU A 541 11.24 33.82 -38.68
C LEU A 541 9.82 34.03 -39.21
N GLN A 542 9.36 33.13 -40.08
CA GLN A 542 8.00 33.18 -40.62
C GLN A 542 7.21 31.95 -40.21
N LEU A 543 6.08 32.17 -39.54
CA LEU A 543 5.18 31.09 -39.17
C LEU A 543 4.63 30.43 -40.45
N GLN A 544 4.60 29.11 -40.49
CA GLN A 544 3.96 28.35 -41.56
C GLN A 544 2.92 27.43 -40.97
N GLY A 545 1.77 27.32 -41.61
CA GLY A 545 0.74 26.36 -41.23
C GLY A 545 0.45 25.37 -42.36
N CYS A 546 0.04 24.18 -41.94
CA CYS A 546 -0.43 23.12 -42.80
C CYS A 546 -1.67 22.50 -42.18
N THR A 547 -2.71 22.29 -42.97
CA THR A 547 -3.98 21.70 -42.50
C THR A 547 -3.92 20.18 -42.36
N ASN A 548 -2.82 19.53 -42.78
CA ASN A 548 -2.66 18.08 -42.67
C ASN A 548 -1.18 17.69 -42.58
N LEU A 549 -0.71 17.42 -41.36
CA LEU A 549 0.70 17.35 -40.95
C LEU A 549 1.55 16.28 -41.65
N GLY A 550 0.94 15.33 -42.38
CA GLY A 550 1.65 14.28 -43.10
C GLY A 550 1.71 14.41 -44.62
N GLN A 551 0.90 15.26 -45.26
CA GLN A 551 0.76 15.29 -46.73
C GLN A 551 0.41 16.67 -47.36
N GLY A 552 0.27 17.73 -46.57
CA GLY A 552 -0.10 19.06 -47.09
C GLY A 552 1.07 19.99 -47.42
N ALA A 553 0.85 20.92 -48.35
CA ALA A 553 1.78 22.02 -48.64
C ALA A 553 1.68 23.08 -47.53
N TRP A 554 2.82 23.43 -46.94
CA TRP A 554 2.92 24.44 -45.90
C TRP A 554 2.81 25.84 -46.51
N THR A 555 2.00 26.70 -45.89
CA THR A 555 1.79 28.08 -46.33
C THR A 555 2.16 29.06 -45.24
N ASN A 556 2.74 30.20 -45.63
CA ASN A 556 3.13 31.24 -44.68
C ASN A 556 1.90 31.84 -44.01
N ILE A 557 1.87 31.84 -42.68
CA ILE A 557 0.85 32.47 -41.88
C ILE A 557 1.48 33.68 -41.18
N GLY A 558 1.24 34.85 -41.76
CA GLY A 558 1.73 36.11 -41.21
C GLY A 558 3.04 36.62 -41.84
N ALA A 559 3.38 37.86 -41.46
CA ALA A 559 4.60 38.51 -41.91
C ALA A 559 5.81 37.90 -41.18
N PRO A 560 6.99 37.81 -41.83
CA PRO A 560 8.22 37.40 -41.14
C PRO A 560 8.52 38.36 -39.99
N VAL A 561 8.95 37.79 -38.87
CA VAL A 561 9.41 38.52 -37.70
C VAL A 561 10.93 38.45 -37.70
N PRO A 562 11.64 39.58 -37.76
CA PRO A 562 13.09 39.60 -37.65
C PRO A 562 13.48 39.24 -36.21
N TRP A 563 14.41 38.30 -36.08
CA TRP A 563 14.97 37.85 -34.81
C TRP A 563 16.50 37.88 -34.89
N SER A 564 17.13 38.32 -33.81
CA SER A 564 18.58 38.42 -33.71
C SER A 564 19.07 38.05 -32.32
N GLU A 565 20.11 37.23 -32.26
CA GLU A 565 20.85 36.87 -31.04
C GLU A 565 22.36 36.83 -31.34
N PRO A 566 23.21 37.16 -30.35
CA PRO A 566 24.66 37.01 -30.45
C PRO A 566 25.04 35.52 -30.55
N ALA A 567 25.93 35.17 -31.48
CA ALA A 567 26.41 33.80 -31.64
C ALA A 567 27.91 33.75 -31.99
N ASP A 568 28.63 32.77 -31.40
CA ASP A 568 30.05 32.56 -31.69
C ASP A 568 30.29 32.13 -33.14
N ASP A 569 31.39 32.62 -33.73
CA ASP A 569 31.82 32.26 -35.09
C ASP A 569 32.03 30.73 -35.21
N GLY A 570 31.38 30.13 -36.23
CA GLY A 570 31.55 28.70 -36.57
C GLY A 570 30.41 27.78 -36.13
N LYS A 571 29.38 28.27 -35.43
CA LYS A 571 28.18 27.48 -35.09
C LYS A 571 27.19 27.42 -36.26
N SER A 572 26.61 26.23 -36.50
CA SER A 572 25.55 25.99 -37.50
C SER A 572 24.23 25.75 -36.79
N PHE A 573 23.13 26.29 -37.31
CA PHE A 573 21.79 26.12 -36.75
C PHE A 573 20.87 25.43 -37.75
N PHE A 574 19.96 24.60 -37.24
CA PHE A 574 19.02 23.79 -38.02
C PHE A 574 17.58 24.10 -37.62
N ARG A 575 16.65 24.05 -38.57
CA ARG A 575 15.22 24.14 -38.29
C ARG A 575 14.74 22.83 -37.66
N VAL A 576 14.16 22.89 -36.46
CA VAL A 576 13.52 21.74 -35.80
C VAL A 576 12.01 21.83 -36.01
N TRP A 577 11.38 20.69 -36.30
CA TRP A 577 9.94 20.58 -36.49
C TRP A 577 9.36 19.85 -35.28
N SER A 578 8.37 20.43 -34.62
CA SER A 578 7.58 19.80 -33.56
C SER A 578 6.18 19.56 -34.10
N GLY A 579 5.74 18.30 -34.12
CA GLY A 579 4.38 17.91 -34.47
C GLY A 579 3.56 17.77 -33.20
N GLN A 580 2.67 18.73 -32.94
CA GLN A 580 1.39 18.40 -32.31
C GLN A 580 0.41 17.98 -33.39
#